data_AF-A0A7Y7QHG4-F1
#
_entry.id   AF-A0A7Y7QHG4-F1
#
_cell.length_a   1.000
_cell.length_b   1.000
_cell.length_c   1.000
_cell.angle_alpha   90.00
_cell.angle_beta   90.00
_cell.angle_gamma   90.00
#
_symmetry.space_group_name_H-M   'P 1'
#
loop_
_entity.id
_entity.type
_entity.pdbx_description
1 polymer ?
#
loop_
_entity_poly.entity_id
_entity_poly.type
_entity_poly.pdbx_seq_one_letter_code
_entity_poly.pdbx_strand_id
1 'polypeptide(L)'
;MKVQPEEVIASMEQLSITLSHNHPNSETARYVAKSLKELKSSHGTAFTGALQSFFNSAPSVKLSDRFSFTVEEKALWDKVFSFKQLGNNLWPLSL
;
A
#
# COMPACT_ATOMS: atom_id res chain seq x y z
N MET A 1 6.22 7.27 -17.79
CA MET A 1 6.07 5.81 -17.60
C MET A 1 4.70 5.57 -16.97
N LYS A 2 3.86 4.68 -17.52
CA LYS A 2 2.59 4.31 -16.87
C LYS A 2 2.92 3.29 -15.78
N VAL A 3 2.51 3.54 -14.53
CA VAL A 3 2.62 2.56 -13.45
C VAL A 3 1.73 1.38 -13.81
N GLN A 4 2.29 0.17 -13.82
CA GLN A 4 1.51 -1.04 -14.07
C GLN A 4 1.04 -1.64 -12.73
N PRO A 5 -0.17 -2.24 -12.66
CA PRO A 5 -0.67 -2.89 -11.45
C PRO A 5 0.32 -3.88 -10.81
N GLU A 6 1.10 -4.57 -11.63
CA GLU A 6 2.11 -5.55 -11.24
C GLU A 6 3.24 -4.92 -10.42
N GLU A 7 3.65 -3.69 -10.74
CA GLU A 7 4.68 -2.96 -10.00
C GLU A 7 4.20 -2.53 -8.61
N VAL A 8 2.93 -2.12 -8.53
CA VAL A 8 2.26 -1.79 -7.26
C VAL A 8 2.13 -3.04 -6.40
N ILE A 9 1.67 -4.15 -6.98
CA ILE A 9 1.51 -5.43 -6.28
C ILE A 9 2.86 -5.92 -5.75
N ALA A 10 3.92 -5.88 -6.57
CA ALA A 10 5.26 -6.30 -6.16
C ALA A 10 5.80 -5.45 -5.00
N SER A 11 5.58 -4.14 -5.05
CA SER A 11 6.03 -3.23 -3.97
C SER A 11 5.22 -3.41 -2.68
N MET A 12 3.91 -3.62 -2.80
CA MET A 12 3.03 -3.96 -1.66
C MET A 12 3.37 -5.31 -1.05
N GLU A 13 3.79 -6.29 -1.85
CA GLU A 13 4.22 -7.61 -1.39
C GLU A 13 5.51 -7.53 -0.58
N GLN A 14 6.51 -6.79 -1.05
CA GLN A 14 7.73 -6.52 -0.28
C GLN A 14 7.41 -5.86 1.06
N LEU A 15 6.58 -4.80 1.05
CA LEU A 15 6.17 -4.12 2.28
C LEU A 15 5.42 -5.07 3.24
N SER A 16 4.49 -5.87 2.72
CA SER A 16 3.69 -6.81 3.52
C SER A 16 4.57 -7.87 4.18
N ILE A 17 5.55 -8.41 3.46
CA ILE A 17 6.47 -9.43 3.99
C ILE A 17 7.31 -8.83 5.11
N THR A 18 7.97 -7.70 4.85
CA THR A 18 8.86 -7.06 5.83
C THR A 18 8.10 -6.64 7.10
N LEU A 19 6.92 -6.03 6.96
CA LEU A 19 6.11 -5.64 8.13
C LEU A 19 5.59 -6.85 8.91
N SER A 20 5.15 -7.91 8.23
CA SER A 20 4.65 -9.11 8.92
C SER A 20 5.77 -9.87 9.63
N HIS A 21 7.00 -9.81 9.10
CA HIS A 21 8.17 -10.42 9.73
C HIS A 21 8.61 -9.64 10.98
N ASN A 22 8.75 -8.32 10.87
CA ASN A 22 9.29 -7.50 11.97
C ASN A 22 8.24 -7.16 13.02
N HIS A 23 6.97 -7.02 12.63
CA HIS A 23 5.87 -6.60 13.48
C HIS A 23 4.64 -7.52 13.30
N PRO A 24 4.73 -8.84 13.60
CA PRO A 24 3.66 -9.81 13.29
C PRO A 24 2.30 -9.50 13.96
N ASN A 25 2.31 -8.76 15.08
CA ASN A 25 1.10 -8.37 15.82
C ASN A 25 0.59 -6.96 15.47
N SER A 26 1.26 -6.26 14.55
CA SER A 26 0.92 -4.90 14.12
C SER A 26 -0.41 -4.87 13.36
N GLU A 27 -1.27 -3.92 13.71
CA GLU A 27 -2.48 -3.63 12.94
C GLU A 27 -2.12 -3.13 11.53
N THR A 28 -1.04 -2.38 11.40
CA THR A 28 -0.49 -1.93 10.12
C THR A 28 -0.07 -3.12 9.25
N ALA A 29 0.69 -4.07 9.79
CA ALA A 29 1.12 -5.26 9.05
C ALA A 29 -0.10 -6.07 8.56
N ARG A 30 -1.09 -6.29 9.43
CA ARG A 30 -2.35 -6.96 9.07
C ARG A 30 -3.15 -6.20 8.01
N TYR A 31 -3.21 -4.87 8.12
CA TYR A 31 -3.91 -4.02 7.16
C TYR A 31 -3.25 -4.07 5.78
N VAL A 32 -1.92 -3.90 5.71
CA VAL A 32 -1.16 -3.99 4.46
C VAL A 32 -1.34 -5.36 3.80
N ALA A 33 -1.26 -6.44 4.57
CA ALA A 33 -1.46 -7.80 4.06
C ALA A 33 -2.89 -8.02 3.53
N LYS A 34 -3.91 -7.46 4.19
CA LYS A 34 -5.31 -7.50 3.73
C LYS A 34 -5.48 -6.72 2.43
N SER A 35 -4.97 -5.50 2.36
CA SER A 35 -5.04 -4.66 1.16
C SER A 35 -4.30 -5.28 -0.02
N LEU A 36 -3.16 -5.94 0.21
CA LEU A 36 -2.46 -6.68 -0.84
C LEU A 36 -3.33 -7.80 -1.43
N LYS A 37 -4.03 -8.57 -0.59
CA LYS A 37 -4.94 -9.61 -1.08
C LYS A 37 -6.05 -9.03 -1.95
N GLU A 38 -6.63 -7.92 -1.52
CA GLU A 38 -7.68 -7.21 -2.28
C GLU A 38 -7.17 -6.68 -3.63
N LEU A 39 -5.96 -6.10 -3.64
CA LEU A 39 -5.31 -5.64 -4.88
C LEU A 39 -5.03 -6.80 -5.85
N LYS A 40 -4.53 -7.94 -5.36
CA LYS A 40 -4.27 -9.13 -6.18
C LYS A 40 -5.54 -9.73 -6.79
N SER A 41 -6.70 -9.55 -6.15
CA SER A 41 -8.00 -10.00 -6.66
C SER A 41 -8.75 -8.96 -7.51
N SER A 42 -8.19 -7.76 -7.67
CA SER A 42 -8.87 -6.63 -8.32
C SER A 42 -8.27 -6.33 -9.70
N HIS A 43 -9.09 -5.87 -10.63
CA HIS A 43 -8.68 -5.49 -11.98
C HIS A 43 -9.34 -4.19 -12.42
N GLY A 44 -8.69 -3.46 -13.35
CA GLY A 44 -9.25 -2.24 -13.93
C GLY A 44 -9.63 -1.20 -12.86
N THR A 45 -10.88 -0.73 -12.89
CA THR A 45 -11.40 0.29 -11.95
C THR A 45 -11.49 -0.20 -10.51
N ALA A 46 -11.74 -1.50 -10.30
CA ALA A 46 -11.75 -2.07 -8.95
C ALA A 46 -10.35 -2.00 -8.31
N PHE A 47 -9.30 -2.22 -9.12
CA PHE A 47 -7.91 -2.11 -8.66
C PHE A 47 -7.58 -0.67 -8.22
N THR A 48 -7.95 0.31 -9.03
CA THR A 48 -7.71 1.73 -8.70
C THR A 48 -8.48 2.15 -7.45
N GLY A 49 -9.73 1.69 -7.29
CA GLY A 49 -10.54 1.97 -6.09
C GLY A 49 -9.98 1.34 -4.81
N ALA A 50 -9.54 0.08 -4.87
CA ALA A 50 -8.88 -0.59 -3.75
C ALA A 50 -7.57 0.10 -3.37
N LEU A 51 -6.76 0.51 -4.36
CA LEU A 51 -5.50 1.20 -4.13
C LEU A 51 -5.71 2.59 -3.51
N GLN A 52 -6.72 3.34 -3.96
CA GLN A 52 -7.07 4.62 -3.37
C GLN A 52 -7.56 4.47 -1.93
N SER A 53 -8.37 3.45 -1.65
CA SER A 53 -8.84 3.13 -0.30
C SER A 53 -7.67 2.84 0.64
N PHE A 54 -6.69 2.08 0.17
CA PHE A 54 -5.44 1.84 0.89
C PHE A 54 -4.72 3.16 1.21
N PHE A 55 -4.50 4.04 0.22
CA PHE A 55 -3.79 5.31 0.43
C PHE A 55 -4.51 6.30 1.36
N ASN A 56 -5.83 6.18 1.50
CA ASN A 56 -6.61 7.02 2.40
C ASN A 56 -6.56 6.52 3.85
N SER A 57 -6.47 5.19 4.04
CA SER A 57 -6.64 4.58 5.36
C SER A 57 -5.32 4.17 6.02
N ALA A 58 -4.34 3.72 5.23
CA ALA A 58 -3.07 3.20 5.72
C ALA A 58 -2.31 4.17 6.66
N PRO A 59 -2.24 5.50 6.40
CA PRO A 59 -1.57 6.42 7.33
C PRO A 59 -2.24 6.46 8.71
N SER A 60 -3.57 6.47 8.75
CA SER A 60 -4.33 6.48 10.00
C SER A 60 -4.15 5.19 10.78
N VAL A 61 -4.16 4.03 10.11
CA VAL A 61 -3.86 2.74 10.75
C VAL A 61 -2.44 2.75 11.32
N LYS A 62 -1.47 3.24 10.57
CA LYS A 62 -0.07 3.31 11.03
C LYS A 62 0.14 4.24 12.22
N LEU A 63 -0.61 5.35 12.28
CA LEU A 63 -0.54 6.30 13.41
C LEU A 63 -1.12 5.71 14.70
N SER A 64 -2.18 4.90 14.59
CA SER A 64 -2.76 4.18 15.73
C SER A 64 -1.84 3.08 16.26
N ASP A 65 -0.93 2.60 15.43
CA ASP A 65 -0.05 1.48 15.74
C ASP A 65 1.28 1.93 16.37
N ARG A 66 1.56 1.44 17.58
CA ARG A 66 2.64 1.92 18.46
C ARG A 66 4.01 1.33 18.14
N PHE A 67 4.40 1.34 16.87
CA PHE A 67 5.77 0.98 16.44
C PHE A 67 6.35 2.04 15.51
N SER A 68 7.68 2.04 15.37
CA SER A 68 8.38 2.87 14.39
C SER A 68 8.90 2.00 13.25
N PHE A 69 8.81 2.50 12.03
CA PHE A 69 9.39 1.80 10.89
C PHE A 69 10.91 1.69 11.04
N THR A 70 11.46 0.55 10.63
CA THR A 70 12.88 0.46 10.28
C THR A 70 13.18 1.30 9.04
N VAL A 71 14.47 1.53 8.75
CA VAL A 71 14.89 2.25 7.53
C VAL A 71 14.38 1.55 6.27
N GLU A 72 14.43 0.22 6.25
CA GLU A 72 13.94 -0.60 5.14
C GLU A 72 12.42 -0.47 4.98
N GLU A 73 11.66 -0.61 6.07
CA GLU A 73 10.20 -0.50 6.06
C GLU A 73 9.74 0.88 5.58
N LYS A 74 10.43 1.95 6.03
CA LYS A 74 10.13 3.31 5.62
C LYS A 74 10.38 3.50 4.12
N ALA A 75 11.48 2.97 3.59
CA ALA A 75 11.77 3.05 2.16
C ALA A 75 10.72 2.31 1.31
N LEU A 76 10.30 1.12 1.75
CA LEU A 76 9.23 0.35 1.08
C LEU A 76 7.88 1.08 1.15
N TRP A 77 7.57 1.65 2.32
CA TRP A 77 6.36 2.45 2.51
C TRP A 77 6.33 3.66 1.58
N ASP A 78 7.43 4.43 1.52
CA ASP A 78 7.53 5.60 0.65
C ASP A 78 7.43 5.23 -0.83
N LYS A 79 8.05 4.10 -1.23
CA LYS A 79 7.93 3.57 -2.58
C LYS A 79 6.47 3.29 -2.93
N VAL A 80 5.74 2.60 -2.05
CA VAL A 80 4.30 2.33 -2.26
C VAL A 80 3.50 3.63 -2.34
N PHE A 81 3.75 4.60 -1.47
CA PHE A 81 3.04 5.89 -1.48
C PHE A 81 3.40 6.80 -2.65
N SER A 82 4.55 6.58 -3.31
CA SER A 82 4.89 7.29 -4.55
C SER A 82 3.89 7.00 -5.67
N PHE A 83 3.27 5.80 -5.68
CA PHE A 83 2.21 5.47 -6.64
C PHE A 83 0.94 6.31 -6.44
N LYS A 84 0.69 6.87 -5.25
CA LYS A 84 -0.41 7.83 -5.02
C LYS A 84 -0.22 9.09 -5.85
N GLN A 85 1.01 9.61 -5.87
CA GLN A 85 1.35 10.81 -6.64
C GLN A 85 1.29 10.54 -8.15
N LEU A 86 1.74 9.36 -8.58
CA LEU A 86 1.65 8.95 -9.98
C LEU A 86 0.20 8.69 -10.41
N GLY A 87 -0.62 8.09 -9.54
CA GLY A 87 -2.06 7.88 -9.77
C GLY A 87 -2.82 9.20 -9.90
N ASN A 88 -2.57 10.18 -9.02
CA ASN A 88 -3.17 11.52 -9.12
C ASN A 88 -2.85 12.23 -10.45
N ASN A 89 -1.74 11.89 -11.09
CA ASN A 89 -1.32 12.46 -12.38
C ASN A 89 -1.81 11.64 -13.59
N LEU A 90 -2.26 10.41 -13.39
CA LEU A 90 -2.55 9.45 -14.47
C LEU A 90 -4.01 9.00 -14.51
N TRP A 91 -4.73 9.10 -13.40
CA TRP A 91 -6.12 8.70 -13.27
C TRP A 91 -6.92 9.93 -12.86
N PRO A 92 -7.92 10.37 -13.64
CA PRO A 92 -8.80 11.45 -13.18
C PRO A 92 -9.40 11.00 -11.86
N LEU A 93 -9.35 11.88 -10.86
CA LEU A 93 -10.10 11.70 -9.63
C LEU A 93 -11.57 11.61 -10.04
N SER A 94 -12.09 10.39 -10.17
CA SER A 94 -13.52 10.17 -10.28
C SER A 94 -14.11 10.56 -8.93
N LEU A 95 -14.54 11.81 -8.84
CA LEU A 95 -15.39 12.39 -7.82
C LEU A 95 -16.82 11.85 -7.98
#